data_AF-A0A3D4I3E4-F1
#
_entry.id   AF-A0A3D4I3E4-F1
#
_cell.length_a   1.000
_cell.length_b   1.000
_cell.length_c   1.000
_cell.angle_alpha   90.00
_cell.angle_beta   90.00
_cell.angle_gamma   90.00
#
_symmetry.space_group_name_H-M   'P 1'
#
loop_
_entity.id
_entity.type
_entity.pdbx_description
1 polymer ?
#
loop_
_entity_poly.entity_id
_entity_poly.type
_entity_poly.pdbx_seq_one_letter_code
_entity_poly.pdbx_strand_id
1 'polypeptide(L)' 'MRFLKSVKYAFRGIVYCINNERNMRIHTVIALYVFVFSFFFGLSCTQYAVLFLTFSSVMAAEMFNSVAEALSDMTA' A
#
# COMPACT_ATOMS: atom_id res chain seq x y z
N MET A 1 14.10 -21.90 3.44
CA MET A 1 13.00 -21.43 4.32
C MET A 1 13.17 -20.03 4.94
N ARG A 2 14.34 -19.36 4.86
CA ARG A 2 14.50 -17.97 5.36
C ARG A 2 13.72 -16.92 4.55
N PHE A 3 13.66 -17.07 3.23
CA PHE A 3 12.93 -16.16 2.33
C PHE A 3 11.41 -16.13 2.59
N LEU A 4 10.78 -17.29 2.80
CA LEU A 4 9.35 -17.34 3.13
C LEU A 4 9.05 -16.63 4.47
N LYS A 5 9.98 -16.70 5.42
CA LYS A 5 9.86 -15.95 6.68
C LYS A 5 9.99 -14.45 6.45
N SER A 6 10.95 -13.97 5.66
CA SER A 6 11.11 -12.54 5.37
C SER A 6 9.89 -11.94 4.65
N VAL A 7 9.32 -12.68 3.69
CA VAL A 7 8.06 -12.26 3.03
C VAL A 7 6.91 -12.19 4.03
N LYS A 8 6.80 -13.16 4.94
CA LYS A 8 5.77 -13.14 6.01
C LYS A 8 5.92 -11.93 6.93
N TYR A 9 7.15 -11.55 7.29
CA TYR A 9 7.40 -10.36 8.11
C TYR A 9 7.05 -9.07 7.36
N ALA A 10 7.43 -8.95 6.09
CA ALA A 10 7.06 -7.80 5.26
C ALA A 10 5.53 -7.66 5.14
N PHE A 11 4.83 -8.77 4.89
CA PHE A 11 3.36 -8.77 4.81
C PHE A 11 2.72 -8.36 6.13
N ARG A 12 3.26 -8.85 7.26
CA ARG A 12 2.79 -8.46 8.60
C ARG A 12 3.01 -6.97 8.86
N GLY A 13 4.11 -6.40 8.38
CA GLY A 13 4.38 -4.95 8.45
C GLY A 13 3.39 -4.12 7.65
N ILE A 14 3.06 -4.55 6.43
CA ILE A 14 2.04 -3.91 5.59
C ILE A 14 0.67 -3.94 6.29
N VAL A 15 0.25 -5.11 6.79
CA VAL A 15 -1.03 -5.24 7.51
C VAL A 15 -1.06 -4.38 8.78
N TYR A 16 0.06 -4.28 9.49
CA TYR A 16 0.17 -3.40 10.65
C TYR A 16 0.00 -1.92 10.25
N CYS A 17 0.68 -1.45 9.21
CA CYS A 17 0.53 -0.08 8.72
C CYS A 17 -0.89 0.21 8.27
N ILE A 18 -1.52 -0.72 7.56
CA ILE A 18 -2.93 -0.59 7.15
C ILE A 18 -3.84 -0.46 8.38
N ASN A 19 -3.62 -1.20 9.46
CA ASN A 19 -4.51 -1.12 10.62
C ASN A 19 -4.22 0.08 11.54
N ASN A 20 -2.97 0.51 11.64
CA ASN A 20 -2.57 1.61 12.53
C ASN A 20 -2.86 2.97 11.90
N GLU A 21 -2.48 3.16 10.64
CA GLU A 21 -2.53 4.47 9.98
C GLU A 21 -3.89 4.73 9.32
N ARG A 22 -4.54 5.84 9.71
CA ARG A 22 -5.85 6.20 9.16
C ARG A 22 -5.79 6.47 7.66
N ASN A 23 -4.77 7.17 7.20
CA ASN A 23 -4.57 7.45 5.78
C ASN A 23 -4.37 6.16 4.99
N MET A 24 -3.61 5.20 5.53
CA MET A 24 -3.36 3.92 4.86
C MET A 24 -4.64 3.08 4.71
N ARG A 25 -5.57 3.14 5.68
CA ARG A 25 -6.91 2.54 5.54
C ARG A 25 -7.68 3.17 4.40
N ILE A 26 -7.70 4.50 4.34
CA ILE A 26 -8.43 5.24 3.30
C ILE A 26 -7.87 4.91 1.93
N HIS A 27 -6.55 4.97 1.75
CA HIS A 27 -5.88 4.59 0.51
C HIS A 27 -6.18 3.15 0.09
N THR A 28 -6.16 2.20 1.03
CA THR A 28 -6.47 0.78 0.75
C THR A 28 -7.92 0.60 0.30
N VAL A 29 -8.87 1.25 0.96
CA VAL A 29 -10.30 1.18 0.60
C VAL A 29 -10.55 1.82 -0.77
N ILE A 30 -9.97 2.99 -1.04
CA ILE A 30 -10.08 3.65 -2.35
C ILE A 30 -9.46 2.78 -3.44
N ALA A 31 -8.29 2.20 -3.20
CA ALA A 31 -7.64 1.30 -4.15
C ALA A 31 -8.50 0.07 -4.46
N LEU A 32 -9.16 -0.51 -3.45
CA LEU A 32 -10.09 -1.61 -3.63
C LEU A 32 -11.29 -1.20 -4.50
N TYR A 33 -11.89 -0.03 -4.24
CA TYR A 33 -12.98 0.48 -5.06
C TYR A 33 -12.54 0.68 -6.50
N VAL A 34 -11.43 1.39 -6.74
CA VAL A 34 -10.93 1.62 -8.09
C VAL A 34 -10.65 0.30 -8.80
N PHE A 35 -10.05 -0.69 -8.11
CA PHE A 35 -9.82 -2.02 -8.68
C PHE A 35 -11.13 -2.73 -9.04
N VAL A 36 -12.15 -2.70 -8.18
CA VAL A 36 -13.47 -3.29 -8.49
C VAL A 36 -14.12 -2.59 -9.69
N PHE A 37 -14.09 -1.26 -9.71
CA PHE A 37 -14.64 -0.48 -10.82
C PHE A 37 -13.86 -0.69 -12.12
N SER A 38 -12.55 -0.91 -12.03
CA SER A 38 -11.66 -1.12 -13.18
C SER A 38 -12.09 -2.29 -14.09
N PHE A 39 -12.73 -3.32 -13.52
CA PHE A 39 -13.31 -4.43 -14.28
C PHE A 39 -14.49 -4.02 -15.18
N PHE A 40 -15.25 -2.99 -14.80
CA PHE A 40 -16.36 -2.49 -15.59
C PHE A 40 -15.91 -1.64 -16.77
N PHE A 41 -14.69 -1.09 -16.74
CA PHE A 41 -14.15 -0.22 -17.78
C PHE A 41 -13.44 -0.96 -18.93
N GLY A 42 -13.35 -2.30 -18.87
CA GLY A 42 -12.76 -3.09 -19.96
C GLY A 42 -11.28 -2.77 -20.21
N LEU A 43 -10.52 -2.51 -19.15
CA LEU A 43 -9.11 -2.12 -19.26
C LEU A 43 -8.25 -3.21 -19.89
N SER A 44 -7.24 -2.78 -20.65
CA SER A 44 -6.22 -3.67 -21.21
C SER A 44 -5.18 -4.06 -20.16
N CYS A 45 -4.41 -5.13 -20.41
CA CYS A 45 -3.35 -5.59 -19.50
C CYS A 45 -2.33 -4.49 -19.15
N THR A 46 -2.02 -3.59 -20.09
CA THR A 46 -1.09 -2.49 -19.83
C THR A 46 -1.69 -1.44 -18.91
N GLN A 47 -2.98 -1.14 -19.05
CA GLN A 47 -3.68 -0.21 -18.15
C GLN A 47 -3.77 -0.76 -16.73
N TYR A 48 -4.02 -2.06 -16.56
CA TYR A 48 -3.94 -2.71 -15.25
C TYR A 48 -2.52 -2.63 -14.67
N ALA A 49 -1.49 -2.87 -15.47
CA ALA A 49 -0.10 -2.77 -15.00
C ALA A 49 0.23 -1.35 -14.50
N VAL A 50 -0.18 -0.31 -15.23
CA VAL A 50 -0.01 1.08 -14.82
C VAL A 50 -0.81 1.36 -13.55
N LEU A 51 -2.06 0.90 -13.46
CA LEU A 51 -2.92 1.06 -12.28
C LEU A 51 -2.29 0.44 -11.03
N PHE A 52 -1.76 -0.78 -11.14
CA PHE A 52 -1.06 -1.43 -10.03
C PHE A 52 0.22 -0.67 -9.66
N LEU A 53 0.96 -0.18 -10.66
CA LEU A 53 2.18 0.58 -10.42
C LEU A 53 1.89 1.88 -9.67
N THR A 54 0.87 2.64 -10.08
CA THR A 54 0.47 3.86 -9.35
C THR A 54 -0.06 3.58 -7.96
N PHE A 55 -0.88 2.53 -7.75
CA PHE A 55 -1.32 2.19 -6.39
C PHE A 55 -0.17 1.77 -5.49
N SER A 56 0.72 0.92 -5.99
CA SER A 56 1.87 0.46 -5.21
C SER A 56 2.85 1.59 -4.88
N SER A 57 3.07 2.55 -5.79
CA SER A 57 3.95 3.68 -5.55
C SER A 57 3.37 4.65 -4.52
N VAL A 58 2.07 4.94 -4.58
CA VAL A 58 1.40 5.80 -3.60
C VAL A 58 1.40 5.15 -2.21
N MET A 59 1.10 3.85 -2.12
CA MET A 59 1.17 3.14 -0.83
C MET A 59 2.60 3.13 -0.27
N ALA A 60 3.61 2.93 -1.12
CA ALA A 60 5.00 3.00 -0.68
C ALA A 60 5.36 4.39 -0.15
N ALA A 61 4.99 5.45 -0.87
CA ALA A 61 5.23 6.83 -0.47
C ALA A 61 4.55 7.16 0.86
N GLU A 62 3.31 6.75 1.07
CA GLU A 62 2.59 6.99 2.31
C GLU A 62 3.22 6.22 3.49
N MET A 63 3.68 4.97 3.27
CA MET A 63 4.44 4.25 4.31
C MET A 63 5.75 4.95 4.65
N PHE A 64 6.44 5.53 3.66
CA PHE A 64 7.63 6.34 3.91
C PHE A 64 7.31 7.60 4.72
N ASN A 65 6.20 8.28 4.43
CA ASN A 65 5.74 9.43 5.22
C ASN A 65 5.48 9.03 6.68
N SER A 66 4.72 7.97 6.93
CA SER A 66 4.44 7.53 8.31
C SER A 66 5.71 7.13 9.08
N VAL A 67 6.69 6.53 8.41
CA VAL A 67 7.99 6.23 9.02
C VAL A 67 8.77 7.52 9.31
N ALA A 68 8.77 8.48 8.39
CA ALA A 68 9.45 9.75 8.58
C ALA A 68 8.82 10.58 9.72
N GLU A 69 7.48 10.61 9.82
CA GLU A 69 6.73 11.21 10.92
C GLU A 69 7.09 10.55 12.25
N ALA A 70 7.06 9.21 12.32
CA ALA A 70 7.43 8.49 13.53
C ALA A 70 8.88 8.74 13.97
N LEU A 71 9.83 8.83 13.01
CA LEU A 71 11.21 9.17 13.32
C LEU A 71 11.37 10.61 13.79
N SER A 72 10.64 11.55 13.19
CA SER A 72 10.61 12.95 13.59
C SER A 72 10.10 13.10 15.03
N ASP A 73 8.96 12.47 15.35
CA ASP A 73 8.34 12.50 16.68
C ASP A 73 9.23 11.88 17.76
N MET A 74 10.09 10.92 17.43
CA MET A 74 11.05 10.34 18.37
C MET A 74 12.20 11.29 18.72
N THR A 75 12.48 12.27 17.86
CA THR A 75 13.58 13.23 18.03
C THR A 75 13.14 14.60 18.56
N ALA A 76 11.83 14.85 18.57
CA ALA A 76 11.20 16.05 19.12
C ALA A 76 10.97 15.93 20.64
#